data_AF-A0A2I4DAY8-F1
#
_entry.id   AF-A0A2I4DAY8-F1
#
_cell.length_a   1.000
_cell.length_b   1.000
_cell.length_c   1.000
_cell.angle_alpha   90.00
_cell.angle_beta   90.00
_cell.angle_gamma   90.00
#
_symmetry.space_group_name_H-M   'P 1'
#
loop_
_entity.id
_entity.type
_entity.pdbx_description
1 polymer ?
#
loop_
_entity_poly.entity_id
_entity_poly.type
_entity_poly.pdbx_seq_one_letter_code
_entity_poly.pdbx_strand_id
1 'polypeptide(L)'
;MESKRDKDQQDVDCEKITAVLLKSRTGEFDLESILFLKLRGLGIHDLGCIGECINLERLDLSANNISNLAPLATLRLLSVLNLSSNKISNLEPLRSCENLQNLNVAGNIISSIENLHCLVSLRKLENIRLKDNTHNYSNSVCRSSSYRTAVLEMFPNIKVLDGERVVGRGSDLYQLCKDIDDTIKAGSYKNGQLVEHPNCKPWVEDSYWEIKRSNNAIIEEAYKQFNDVLHECRLLNNRATHVISQTEKSMSLKKQPKQYAI
;
A
#
# COMPACT_ATOMS: atom_id res chain seq x y z
N MET A 1 11.51 23.08 35.70
CA MET A 1 12.68 22.20 35.54
C MET A 1 12.25 21.03 34.68
N GLU A 2 12.23 21.28 33.37
CA GLU A 2 12.03 20.29 32.33
C GLU A 2 13.38 19.71 31.90
N SER A 3 13.28 18.59 31.19
CA SER A 3 14.32 17.95 30.39
C SER A 3 15.16 16.89 31.09
N LYS A 4 14.68 15.66 31.00
CA LYS A 4 15.50 14.50 30.61
C LYS A 4 14.71 13.67 29.59
N ARG A 5 14.58 14.24 28.38
CA ARG A 5 14.46 13.47 27.14
C ARG A 5 15.89 13.34 26.64
N ASP A 6 16.52 12.21 26.87
CA ASP A 6 17.77 11.79 26.22
C ASP A 6 17.89 10.29 26.38
N LYS A 7 17.35 9.56 25.40
CA LYS A 7 17.93 8.33 24.88
C LYS A 7 17.53 8.23 23.41
N ASP A 8 18.34 8.94 22.64
CA ASP A 8 18.64 8.77 21.23
C ASP A 8 18.46 7.31 20.78
N GLN A 9 17.44 7.07 19.95
CA GLN A 9 17.54 6.04 18.94
C GLN A 9 18.12 6.75 17.72
N GLN A 10 19.44 6.64 17.59
CA GLN A 10 20.23 7.20 16.49
C GLN A 10 19.51 7.02 15.16
N ASP A 11 19.14 8.14 14.54
CA ASP A 11 19.01 8.24 13.09
C ASP A 11 20.38 7.87 12.51
N VAL A 12 20.56 6.57 12.25
CA VAL A 12 21.65 6.13 11.39
C VAL A 12 21.28 6.66 10.02
N ASP A 13 21.94 7.74 9.60
CA ASP A 13 21.95 8.20 8.21
C ASP A 13 22.43 7.03 7.34
N CYS A 14 21.48 6.18 6.93
CA CYS A 14 21.74 5.01 6.11
C CYS A 14 21.82 5.46 4.66
N GLU A 15 22.90 6.14 4.35
CA GLU A 15 23.21 6.60 3.00
C GLU A 15 23.37 5.45 1.99
N LYS A 16 23.85 4.29 2.47
CA LYS A 16 24.19 3.11 1.67
C LYS A 16 23.71 1.80 2.29
N ILE A 17 23.27 0.86 1.46
CA ILE A 17 23.00 -0.52 1.89
C ILE A 17 24.30 -1.29 2.10
N THR A 18 24.58 -1.63 3.36
CA THR A 18 25.75 -2.41 3.79
C THR A 18 25.32 -3.75 4.39
N ALA A 19 26.23 -4.73 4.43
CA ALA A 19 25.97 -6.02 5.08
C ALA A 19 25.59 -5.85 6.56
N VAL A 20 26.14 -4.85 7.24
CA VAL A 20 25.79 -4.51 8.63
C VAL A 20 24.34 -4.05 8.74
N LEU A 21 23.90 -3.16 7.83
CA LEU A 21 22.51 -2.73 7.76
C LEU A 21 21.59 -3.94 7.51
N LEU A 22 21.92 -4.77 6.52
CA LEU A 22 21.13 -5.95 6.19
C LEU A 22 21.00 -6.89 7.40
N LYS A 23 22.12 -7.25 8.04
CA LYS A 23 22.13 -8.08 9.25
C LYS A 23 21.28 -7.49 10.37
N SER A 24 21.33 -6.18 10.59
CA SER A 24 20.52 -5.52 11.63
C SER A 24 19.01 -5.57 11.34
N ARG A 25 18.60 -5.69 10.07
CA ARG A 25 17.20 -5.68 9.64
C ARG A 25 16.62 -7.07 9.48
N THR A 26 17.40 -8.03 9.00
CA THR A 26 16.95 -9.40 8.73
C THR A 26 17.29 -10.38 9.84
N GLY A 27 18.37 -10.12 10.61
CA GLY A 27 18.96 -11.10 11.53
C GLY A 27 19.75 -12.21 10.84
N GLU A 28 19.78 -12.21 9.51
CA GLU A 28 20.48 -13.18 8.69
C GLU A 28 21.95 -12.82 8.54
N PHE A 29 22.81 -13.84 8.52
CA PHE A 29 24.26 -13.68 8.35
C PHE A 29 24.69 -13.85 6.89
N ASP A 30 23.98 -14.68 6.14
CA ASP A 30 24.25 -14.95 4.73
C ASP A 30 23.29 -14.13 3.86
N LEU A 31 23.83 -13.36 2.90
CA LEU A 31 23.01 -12.52 2.03
C LEU A 31 22.09 -13.33 1.13
N GLU A 32 22.48 -14.56 0.82
CA GLU A 32 21.71 -15.50 0.00
C GLU A 32 20.45 -16.02 0.70
N SER A 33 20.33 -15.95 2.03
CA SER A 33 19.11 -16.40 2.74
C SER A 33 18.00 -15.34 2.73
N ILE A 34 18.31 -14.10 2.32
CA ILE A 34 17.36 -12.98 2.38
C ILE A 34 16.37 -13.05 1.22
N LEU A 35 15.13 -13.46 1.51
CA LEU A 35 14.03 -13.51 0.53
C LEU A 35 13.18 -12.23 0.52
N PHE A 36 13.07 -11.56 1.67
CA PHE A 36 12.20 -10.40 1.86
C PHE A 36 12.94 -9.29 2.59
N LEU A 37 12.88 -8.08 2.04
CA LEU A 37 13.56 -6.94 2.62
C LEU A 37 12.71 -5.67 2.54
N LYS A 38 12.63 -4.96 3.67
CA LYS A 38 11.94 -3.66 3.79
C LYS A 38 12.89 -2.62 4.36
N LEU A 39 13.22 -1.63 3.55
CA LEU A 39 14.13 -0.53 3.85
C LEU A 39 13.47 0.81 3.48
N ARG A 40 12.21 1.00 3.89
CA ARG A 40 11.44 2.21 3.62
C ARG A 40 11.93 3.38 4.48
N GLY A 41 12.08 4.56 3.90
CA GLY A 41 12.23 5.79 4.69
C GLY A 41 13.59 5.97 5.37
N LEU A 42 14.66 5.36 4.87
CA LEU A 42 15.97 5.33 5.54
C LEU A 42 16.98 6.32 4.96
N GLY A 43 16.58 7.15 3.98
CA GLY A 43 17.46 8.12 3.34
C GLY A 43 18.48 7.51 2.37
N ILE A 44 18.32 6.23 2.00
CA ILE A 44 19.26 5.48 1.15
C ILE A 44 19.37 6.14 -0.22
N HIS A 45 20.60 6.35 -0.70
CA HIS A 45 20.87 6.77 -2.07
C HIS A 45 21.75 5.79 -2.85
N ASP A 46 22.56 4.98 -2.14
CA ASP A 46 23.39 3.91 -2.72
C ASP A 46 22.87 2.52 -2.32
N LEU A 47 22.57 1.69 -3.32
CA LEU A 47 22.08 0.34 -3.15
C LEU A 47 23.16 -0.67 -2.75
N GLY A 48 24.44 -0.31 -2.81
CA GLY A 48 25.56 -1.08 -2.25
C GLY A 48 25.51 -2.58 -2.55
N CYS A 49 25.57 -3.39 -1.49
CA CYS A 49 25.62 -4.86 -1.57
C CYS A 49 24.27 -5.54 -1.84
N ILE A 50 23.19 -4.79 -2.14
CA ILE A 50 21.88 -5.42 -2.36
C ILE A 50 21.88 -6.45 -3.49
N GLY A 51 22.75 -6.25 -4.50
CA GLY A 51 22.88 -7.16 -5.64
C GLY A 51 23.44 -8.55 -5.29
N GLU A 52 24.01 -8.72 -4.09
CA GLU A 52 24.50 -10.00 -3.57
C GLU A 52 23.37 -10.83 -2.96
N CYS A 53 22.20 -10.25 -2.69
CA CYS A 53 21.02 -10.95 -2.18
C CYS A 53 20.30 -11.70 -3.32
N ILE A 54 20.96 -12.64 -3.97
CA ILE A 54 20.52 -13.26 -5.24
C ILE A 54 19.16 -13.97 -5.17
N ASN A 55 18.73 -14.38 -3.97
CA ASN A 55 17.44 -15.05 -3.74
C ASN A 55 16.32 -14.10 -3.32
N LEU A 56 16.55 -12.78 -3.35
CA LEU A 56 15.56 -11.80 -2.93
C LEU A 56 14.33 -11.80 -3.85
N GLU A 57 13.17 -12.07 -3.27
CA GLU A 57 11.89 -12.15 -4.00
C GLU A 57 11.05 -10.89 -3.85
N ARG A 58 11.11 -10.21 -2.68
CA ARG A 58 10.33 -8.98 -2.44
C ARG A 58 11.17 -7.91 -1.77
N LEU A 59 11.16 -6.72 -2.36
CA LEU A 59 11.96 -5.58 -1.92
C LEU A 59 11.11 -4.32 -1.84
N ASP A 60 11.09 -3.71 -0.66
CA ASP A 60 10.52 -2.37 -0.44
C ASP A 60 11.64 -1.37 -0.12
N LEU A 61 11.86 -0.45 -1.06
CA LEU A 61 12.81 0.67 -0.99
C LEU A 61 12.08 2.01 -1.11
N SER A 62 10.79 2.06 -0.78
CA SER A 62 10.01 3.29 -0.91
C SER A 62 10.48 4.41 0.02
N ALA A 63 10.21 5.66 -0.36
CA ALA A 63 10.57 6.86 0.42
C ALA A 63 12.08 6.95 0.74
N ASN A 64 12.92 6.80 -0.27
CA ASN A 64 14.37 6.98 -0.15
C ASN A 64 14.88 8.02 -1.17
N ASN A 65 16.19 8.13 -1.34
CA ASN A 65 16.86 9.08 -2.24
C ASN A 65 17.55 8.38 -3.43
N ILE A 66 17.06 7.20 -3.83
CA ILE A 66 17.71 6.34 -4.84
C ILE A 66 17.53 6.95 -6.23
N SER A 67 18.61 6.99 -7.01
CA SER A 67 18.59 7.37 -8.43
C SER A 67 19.19 6.30 -9.35
N ASN A 68 20.08 5.46 -8.84
CA ASN A 68 20.77 4.40 -9.58
C ASN A 68 20.27 3.01 -9.16
N LEU A 69 19.77 2.24 -10.12
CA LEU A 69 19.24 0.89 -9.93
C LEU A 69 20.21 -0.22 -10.34
N ALA A 70 21.45 0.09 -10.77
CA ALA A 70 22.39 -0.89 -11.30
C ALA A 70 22.56 -2.14 -10.42
N PRO A 71 22.66 -2.05 -9.08
CA PRO A 71 22.76 -3.23 -8.22
C PRO A 71 21.55 -4.18 -8.25
N LEU A 72 20.39 -3.74 -8.73
CA LEU A 72 19.20 -4.61 -8.85
C LEU A 72 19.27 -5.54 -10.06
N ALA A 73 20.17 -5.30 -11.03
CA ALA A 73 20.25 -6.08 -12.26
C ALA A 73 20.61 -7.56 -12.05
N THR A 74 21.18 -7.91 -10.90
CA THR A 74 21.52 -9.29 -10.53
C THR A 74 20.36 -10.06 -9.89
N LEU A 75 19.29 -9.38 -9.47
CA LEU A 75 18.20 -9.95 -8.67
C LEU A 75 17.13 -10.62 -9.53
N ARG A 76 17.50 -11.72 -10.19
CA ARG A 76 16.65 -12.39 -11.20
C ARG A 76 15.38 -13.03 -10.60
N LEU A 77 15.37 -13.32 -9.30
CA LEU A 77 14.23 -13.90 -8.58
C LEU A 77 13.25 -12.86 -8.03
N LEU A 78 13.56 -11.57 -8.18
CA LEU A 78 12.72 -10.50 -7.67
C LEU A 78 11.36 -10.48 -8.36
N SER A 79 10.30 -10.63 -7.57
CA SER A 79 8.90 -10.71 -8.03
C SER A 79 8.10 -9.45 -7.67
N VAL A 80 8.43 -8.80 -6.56
CA VAL A 80 7.75 -7.59 -6.07
C VAL A 80 8.78 -6.53 -5.72
N LEU A 81 8.67 -5.36 -6.35
CA LEU A 81 9.56 -4.22 -6.12
C LEU A 81 8.77 -2.93 -5.90
N ASN A 82 8.98 -2.32 -4.74
CA ASN A 82 8.45 -0.99 -4.44
C ASN A 82 9.60 0.03 -4.36
N LEU A 83 9.63 0.95 -5.31
CA LEU A 83 10.57 2.06 -5.46
C LEU A 83 9.86 3.41 -5.40
N SER A 84 8.62 3.47 -4.90
CA SER A 84 7.85 4.71 -4.85
C SER A 84 8.54 5.80 -4.01
N SER A 85 8.36 7.06 -4.37
CA SER A 85 8.98 8.22 -3.71
C SER A 85 10.51 8.11 -3.64
N ASN A 86 11.15 8.08 -4.81
CA ASN A 86 12.61 8.12 -5.00
C ASN A 86 12.97 9.15 -6.09
N LYS A 87 14.21 9.13 -6.60
CA LYS A 87 14.73 10.06 -7.62
C LYS A 87 15.10 9.33 -8.92
N ILE A 88 14.34 8.31 -9.29
CA ILE A 88 14.65 7.42 -10.40
C ILE A 88 14.15 8.03 -11.72
N SER A 89 15.02 8.05 -12.73
CA SER A 89 14.66 8.41 -14.11
C SER A 89 14.97 7.30 -15.11
N ASN A 90 15.89 6.39 -14.77
CA ASN A 90 16.32 5.28 -15.62
C ASN A 90 15.93 3.94 -15.00
N LEU A 91 15.20 3.12 -15.77
CA LEU A 91 14.74 1.80 -15.37
C LEU A 91 15.48 0.65 -16.08
N GLU A 92 16.47 0.95 -16.95
CA GLU A 92 17.20 -0.07 -17.73
C GLU A 92 17.73 -1.25 -16.88
N PRO A 93 18.27 -1.03 -15.66
CA PRO A 93 18.74 -2.15 -14.82
C PRO A 93 17.66 -3.19 -14.47
N LEU A 94 16.37 -2.80 -14.47
CA LEU A 94 15.27 -3.72 -14.16
C LEU A 94 14.98 -4.71 -15.29
N ARG A 95 15.53 -4.50 -16.49
CA ARG A 95 15.36 -5.40 -17.65
C ARG A 95 15.77 -6.84 -17.35
N SER A 96 16.74 -7.03 -16.45
CA SER A 96 17.25 -8.34 -16.04
C SER A 96 16.40 -9.04 -14.96
N CYS A 97 15.43 -8.35 -14.37
CA CYS A 97 14.53 -8.88 -13.33
C CYS A 97 13.37 -9.68 -13.97
N GLU A 98 13.68 -10.76 -14.69
CA GLU A 98 12.73 -11.50 -15.54
C GLU A 98 11.50 -12.06 -14.79
N ASN A 99 11.60 -12.23 -13.46
CA ASN A 99 10.49 -12.71 -12.62
C ASN A 99 9.61 -11.60 -12.04
N LEU A 100 9.87 -10.34 -12.35
CA LEU A 100 9.15 -9.21 -11.78
C LEU A 100 7.69 -9.20 -12.22
N GLN A 101 6.79 -9.22 -11.24
CA GLN A 101 5.34 -9.24 -11.44
C GLN A 101 4.69 -7.93 -11.03
N ASN A 102 5.19 -7.33 -9.94
CA ASN A 102 4.63 -6.12 -9.36
C ASN A 102 5.71 -5.06 -9.21
N LEU A 103 5.55 -3.94 -9.92
CA LEU A 103 6.47 -2.81 -9.88
C LEU A 103 5.72 -1.53 -9.47
N ASN A 104 6.17 -0.90 -8.41
CA ASN A 104 5.72 0.44 -8.04
C ASN A 104 6.87 1.44 -8.14
N VAL A 105 6.75 2.39 -9.05
CA VAL A 105 7.70 3.49 -9.27
C VAL A 105 7.01 4.86 -9.16
N ALA A 106 5.84 4.93 -8.51
CA ALA A 106 5.11 6.19 -8.33
C ALA A 106 5.95 7.25 -7.58
N GLY A 107 5.86 8.52 -8.00
CA GLY A 107 6.60 9.60 -7.34
C GLY A 107 8.11 9.54 -7.60
N ASN A 108 8.49 9.27 -8.84
CA ASN A 108 9.86 9.34 -9.34
C ASN A 108 9.96 10.41 -10.46
N ILE A 109 11.03 10.40 -11.25
CA ILE A 109 11.37 11.40 -12.26
C ILE A 109 11.29 10.77 -13.67
N ILE A 110 10.30 9.90 -13.91
CA ILE A 110 10.06 9.28 -15.21
C ILE A 110 9.27 10.27 -16.08
N SER A 111 9.92 10.79 -17.13
CA SER A 111 9.39 11.91 -17.91
C SER A 111 8.76 11.51 -19.24
N SER A 112 9.15 10.38 -19.82
CA SER A 112 8.62 9.92 -21.10
C SER A 112 8.25 8.44 -21.09
N ILE A 113 7.42 8.06 -22.06
CA ILE A 113 7.06 6.65 -22.30
C ILE A 113 8.28 5.83 -22.73
N GLU A 114 9.25 6.45 -23.39
CA GLU A 114 10.50 5.80 -23.82
C GLU A 114 11.29 5.23 -22.64
N ASN A 115 11.24 5.88 -21.46
CA ASN A 115 11.89 5.38 -20.25
C ASN A 115 11.34 4.02 -19.79
N LEU A 116 10.13 3.65 -20.23
CA LEU A 116 9.47 2.38 -19.88
C LEU A 116 9.82 1.25 -20.85
N HIS A 117 10.40 1.54 -22.02
CA HIS A 117 10.62 0.56 -23.09
C HIS A 117 11.50 -0.63 -22.63
N CYS A 118 12.44 -0.39 -21.71
CA CYS A 118 13.28 -1.44 -21.13
C CYS A 118 12.46 -2.54 -20.41
N LEU A 119 11.30 -2.18 -19.85
CA LEU A 119 10.43 -3.10 -19.11
C LEU A 119 9.61 -4.00 -20.03
N VAL A 120 9.51 -3.73 -21.33
CA VAL A 120 8.70 -4.54 -22.28
C VAL A 120 9.17 -5.99 -22.32
N SER A 121 10.45 -6.24 -22.02
CA SER A 121 11.01 -7.58 -21.91
C SER A 121 10.48 -8.39 -20.71
N LEU A 122 9.89 -7.74 -19.70
CA LEU A 122 9.40 -8.36 -18.46
C LEU A 122 8.03 -9.01 -18.68
N ARG A 123 8.03 -10.21 -19.27
CA ARG A 123 6.80 -10.93 -19.67
C ARG A 123 5.86 -11.29 -18.53
N LYS A 124 6.37 -11.35 -17.30
CA LYS A 124 5.62 -11.66 -16.09
C LYS A 124 5.05 -10.43 -15.39
N LEU A 125 5.31 -9.22 -15.89
CA LEU A 125 4.85 -7.99 -15.27
C LEU A 125 3.33 -7.88 -15.41
N GLU A 126 2.61 -7.93 -14.28
CA GLU A 126 1.15 -7.88 -14.23
C GLU A 126 0.63 -6.59 -13.61
N ASN A 127 1.41 -5.95 -12.75
CA ASN A 127 1.00 -4.75 -12.03
C ASN A 127 2.09 -3.68 -12.11
N ILE A 128 1.75 -2.52 -12.66
CA ILE A 128 2.65 -1.35 -12.70
C ILE A 128 1.96 -0.15 -12.09
N ARG A 129 2.70 0.63 -11.30
CA ARG A 129 2.24 1.92 -10.77
C ARG A 129 3.28 3.00 -11.06
N LEU A 130 2.88 4.01 -11.83
CA LEU A 130 3.67 5.22 -12.14
C LEU A 130 3.06 6.44 -11.43
N LYS A 131 1.80 6.34 -10.99
CA LYS A 131 1.18 7.28 -10.05
C LYS A 131 0.44 6.53 -8.95
N ASP A 132 0.27 7.20 -7.83
CA ASP A 132 -0.48 6.77 -6.67
C ASP A 132 -1.26 7.97 -6.12
N ASN A 133 -2.58 7.90 -6.24
CA ASN A 133 -3.48 8.96 -5.77
C ASN A 133 -3.60 9.00 -4.25
N THR A 134 -3.21 7.94 -3.53
CA THR A 134 -3.32 7.89 -2.05
C THR A 134 -2.29 8.77 -1.35
N HIS A 135 -1.09 8.87 -1.93
CA HIS A 135 0.02 9.68 -1.40
C HIS A 135 0.38 10.86 -2.31
N ASN A 136 -0.43 11.13 -3.35
CA ASN A 136 -0.18 12.14 -4.37
C ASN A 136 1.21 12.00 -5.04
N TYR A 137 1.68 10.76 -5.21
CA TYR A 137 2.92 10.45 -5.90
C TYR A 137 2.64 10.30 -7.39
N SER A 138 3.27 11.11 -8.23
CA SER A 138 3.10 11.03 -9.68
C SER A 138 4.41 11.27 -10.39
N ASN A 139 4.67 10.49 -11.43
CA ASN A 139 5.71 10.79 -12.40
C ASN A 139 5.23 11.87 -13.39
N SER A 140 6.16 12.55 -14.06
CA SER A 140 5.83 13.57 -15.07
C SER A 140 5.17 12.97 -16.30
N VAL A 141 5.52 11.74 -16.69
CA VAL A 141 4.88 11.01 -17.79
C VAL A 141 3.37 10.86 -17.61
N CYS A 142 2.87 10.78 -16.36
CA CYS A 142 1.46 10.59 -16.06
C CYS A 142 0.59 11.83 -16.33
N ARG A 143 1.20 12.99 -16.61
CA ARG A 143 0.48 14.23 -16.97
C ARG A 143 0.01 14.25 -18.43
N SER A 144 0.58 13.39 -19.28
CA SER A 144 0.14 13.28 -20.67
C SER A 144 -1.25 12.65 -20.74
N SER A 145 -2.13 13.18 -21.58
CA SER A 145 -3.44 12.57 -21.85
C SER A 145 -3.33 11.20 -22.53
N SER A 146 -2.27 10.98 -23.31
CA SER A 146 -1.98 9.71 -23.98
C SER A 146 -1.29 8.68 -23.08
N TYR A 147 -0.88 9.06 -21.86
CA TYR A 147 -0.12 8.21 -20.94
C TYR A 147 -0.74 6.82 -20.78
N ARG A 148 -2.03 6.79 -20.43
CA ARG A 148 -2.72 5.53 -20.12
C ARG A 148 -2.76 4.63 -21.34
N THR A 149 -3.20 5.15 -22.49
CA THR A 149 -3.29 4.39 -23.74
C THR A 149 -1.93 3.86 -24.17
N ALA A 150 -0.90 4.72 -24.15
CA ALA A 150 0.46 4.34 -24.53
C ALA A 150 1.04 3.23 -23.64
N VAL A 151 0.80 3.28 -22.33
CA VAL A 151 1.24 2.21 -21.41
C VAL A 151 0.49 0.91 -21.68
N LEU A 152 -0.81 0.95 -21.92
CA LEU A 152 -1.60 -0.26 -22.21
C LEU A 152 -1.25 -0.89 -23.56
N GLU A 153 -0.94 -0.08 -24.57
CA GLU A 153 -0.42 -0.55 -25.86
C GLU A 153 0.98 -1.17 -25.71
N MET A 154 1.83 -0.57 -24.87
CA MET A 154 3.18 -1.08 -24.61
C MET A 154 3.19 -2.38 -23.78
N PHE A 155 2.24 -2.54 -22.85
CA PHE A 155 2.17 -3.68 -21.93
C PHE A 155 0.81 -4.40 -22.03
N PRO A 156 0.57 -5.19 -23.09
CA PRO A 156 -0.74 -5.78 -23.36
C PRO A 156 -1.19 -6.82 -22.32
N ASN A 157 -0.26 -7.40 -21.55
CA ASN A 157 -0.56 -8.44 -20.55
C ASN A 157 -0.79 -7.87 -19.14
N ILE A 158 -0.75 -6.55 -18.98
CA ILE A 158 -0.88 -5.94 -17.66
C ILE A 158 -2.31 -6.03 -17.13
N LYS A 159 -2.45 -6.36 -15.85
CA LYS A 159 -3.75 -6.54 -15.19
C LYS A 159 -4.20 -5.30 -14.43
N VAL A 160 -3.24 -4.56 -13.87
CA VAL A 160 -3.49 -3.34 -13.09
C VAL A 160 -2.49 -2.27 -13.46
N LEU A 161 -3.01 -1.06 -13.71
CA LEU A 161 -2.26 0.15 -13.96
C LEU A 161 -2.64 1.20 -12.91
N ASP A 162 -1.66 1.71 -12.17
CA ASP A 162 -1.85 2.75 -11.14
C ASP A 162 -2.89 2.39 -10.07
N GLY A 163 -3.05 1.09 -9.79
CA GLY A 163 -4.06 0.58 -8.86
C GLY A 163 -5.45 0.36 -9.47
N GLU A 164 -5.68 0.78 -10.71
CA GLU A 164 -6.91 0.48 -11.44
C GLU A 164 -6.77 -0.82 -12.23
N ARG A 165 -7.76 -1.72 -12.12
CA ARG A 165 -7.83 -2.93 -12.95
C ARG A 165 -8.13 -2.54 -14.39
N VAL A 166 -7.39 -3.11 -15.35
CA VAL A 166 -7.52 -2.81 -16.79
C VAL A 166 -7.96 -4.00 -17.63
N VAL A 167 -8.10 -5.18 -17.01
CA VAL A 167 -8.61 -6.40 -17.67
C VAL A 167 -9.67 -7.11 -16.84
N GLY A 168 -10.62 -7.75 -17.56
CA GLY A 168 -11.70 -8.58 -17.02
C GLY A 168 -12.97 -7.79 -16.68
N ARG A 169 -14.09 -8.49 -16.40
CA ARG A 169 -15.42 -7.86 -16.21
C ARG A 169 -15.46 -6.72 -15.18
N GLY A 170 -14.58 -6.76 -14.18
CA GLY A 170 -14.46 -5.70 -13.18
C GLY A 170 -13.84 -4.40 -13.71
N SER A 171 -12.96 -4.45 -14.73
CA SER A 171 -12.46 -3.24 -15.38
C SER A 171 -13.54 -2.57 -16.22
N ASP A 172 -14.37 -3.35 -16.91
CA ASP A 172 -15.48 -2.82 -17.71
C ASP A 172 -16.49 -2.08 -16.83
N LEU A 173 -16.83 -2.67 -15.68
CA LEU A 173 -17.69 -2.04 -14.68
C LEU A 173 -17.07 -0.76 -14.12
N TYR A 174 -15.78 -0.79 -13.77
CA TYR A 174 -15.08 0.40 -13.26
C TYR A 174 -15.02 1.51 -14.31
N GLN A 175 -14.72 1.18 -15.56
CA GLN A 175 -14.68 2.14 -16.66
C GLN A 175 -16.06 2.75 -16.88
N LEU A 176 -17.12 1.94 -16.87
CA LEU A 176 -18.49 2.44 -16.93
C LEU A 176 -18.81 3.40 -15.77
N CYS A 177 -18.46 3.05 -14.53
CA CYS A 177 -18.65 3.94 -13.37
C CYS A 177 -17.89 5.26 -13.53
N LYS A 178 -16.65 5.20 -14.03
CA LYS A 178 -15.81 6.38 -14.25
C LYS A 178 -16.36 7.27 -15.37
N ASP A 179 -16.81 6.68 -16.47
CA ASP A 179 -17.43 7.42 -17.58
C ASP A 179 -18.71 8.12 -17.12
N ILE A 180 -19.50 7.47 -16.24
CA ILE A 180 -20.67 8.07 -15.59
C ILE A 180 -20.25 9.25 -14.71
N ASP A 181 -19.25 9.08 -13.84
CA ASP A 181 -18.75 10.15 -12.97
C ASP A 181 -18.21 11.35 -13.76
N ASP A 182 -17.46 11.10 -14.83
CA ASP A 182 -16.91 12.15 -15.69
C ASP A 182 -18.02 12.84 -16.49
N THR A 183 -19.04 12.11 -16.93
CA THR A 183 -20.26 12.69 -17.54
C THR A 183 -21.03 13.56 -16.55
N ILE A 184 -21.17 13.11 -15.29
CA ILE A 184 -21.77 13.87 -14.20
C ILE A 184 -20.97 15.15 -13.93
N LYS A 185 -19.64 15.09 -13.95
CA LYS A 185 -18.78 16.27 -13.74
C LYS A 185 -18.76 17.23 -14.93
N ALA A 186 -18.84 16.71 -16.16
CA ALA A 186 -18.82 17.50 -17.39
C ALA A 186 -20.19 18.14 -17.71
N GLY A 187 -21.28 17.48 -17.33
CA GLY A 187 -22.61 18.09 -17.32
C GLY A 187 -22.67 19.20 -16.27
N SER A 188 -22.97 20.43 -16.69
CA SER A 188 -23.08 21.57 -15.78
C SER A 188 -24.14 21.33 -14.69
N TYR A 189 -23.74 20.82 -13.53
CA TYR A 189 -24.47 20.99 -12.28
C TYR A 189 -24.35 22.45 -11.82
N LYS A 190 -25.05 23.34 -12.52
CA LYS A 190 -25.38 24.65 -11.95
C LYS A 190 -26.70 24.49 -11.20
N ASN A 191 -26.59 24.53 -9.86
CA ASN A 191 -27.68 24.73 -8.91
C ASN A 191 -28.65 23.57 -8.61
N GLY A 192 -28.19 22.31 -8.59
CA GLY A 192 -28.78 21.27 -7.74
C GLY A 192 -30.27 20.91 -7.91
N GLN A 193 -30.95 21.34 -8.97
CA GLN A 193 -32.32 20.93 -9.26
C GLN A 193 -32.36 20.09 -10.54
N LEU A 194 -32.65 18.80 -10.36
CA LEU A 194 -33.12 17.95 -11.43
C LEU A 194 -34.48 18.48 -11.91
N VAL A 195 -34.68 18.54 -13.22
CA VAL A 195 -35.98 18.90 -13.80
C VAL A 195 -36.97 17.79 -13.44
N GLU A 196 -37.90 18.08 -12.53
CA GLU A 196 -38.99 17.15 -12.20
C GLU A 196 -39.92 17.03 -13.40
N HIS A 197 -39.93 15.85 -14.02
CA HIS A 197 -40.95 15.50 -15.01
C HIS A 197 -42.27 15.19 -14.26
N PRO A 198 -43.40 15.83 -14.61
CA PRO A 198 -44.65 15.76 -13.84
C PRO A 198 -45.31 14.37 -13.80
N ASN A 199 -44.75 13.37 -14.49
CA ASN A 199 -45.28 12.01 -14.59
C ASN A 199 -44.31 10.92 -14.07
N CYS A 200 -43.23 11.28 -13.38
CA CYS A 200 -42.33 10.30 -12.81
C CYS A 200 -42.98 9.61 -11.60
N LYS A 201 -43.38 8.36 -11.77
CA LYS A 201 -43.66 7.46 -10.64
C LYS A 201 -42.34 6.88 -10.12
N PRO A 202 -42.19 6.64 -8.81
CA PRO A 202 -41.01 5.96 -8.27
C PRO A 202 -40.84 4.59 -8.95
N TRP A 203 -39.59 4.20 -9.22
CA TRP A 203 -39.26 2.91 -9.86
C TRP A 203 -39.79 1.70 -9.07
N VAL A 204 -39.97 1.87 -7.77
CA VAL A 204 -40.53 0.89 -6.83
C VAL A 204 -41.23 1.62 -5.69
N GLU A 205 -42.30 1.03 -5.15
CA GLU A 205 -43.01 1.57 -3.98
C GLU A 205 -42.06 1.72 -2.78
N ASP A 206 -42.29 2.71 -1.93
CA ASP A 206 -41.38 3.07 -0.82
C ASP A 206 -41.09 1.88 0.13
N SER A 207 -42.01 0.92 0.23
CA SER A 207 -41.87 -0.29 1.04
C SER A 207 -41.13 -1.46 0.35
N TYR A 208 -40.67 -1.31 -0.90
CA TYR A 208 -39.99 -2.39 -1.64
C TYR A 208 -38.66 -2.81 -1.01
N TRP A 209 -37.94 -1.86 -0.41
CA TRP A 209 -36.65 -2.10 0.24
C TRP A 209 -36.77 -2.49 1.72
N GLU A 210 -38.00 -2.52 2.26
CA GLU A 210 -38.23 -2.95 3.63
C GLU A 210 -38.20 -4.48 3.73
N ILE A 211 -37.32 -4.99 4.58
CA ILE A 211 -37.24 -6.43 4.89
C ILE A 211 -38.57 -6.82 5.53
N LYS A 212 -39.38 -7.61 4.82
CA LYS A 212 -40.58 -8.24 5.40
C LYS A 212 -40.14 -9.16 6.53
N ARG A 213 -40.24 -8.67 7.77
CA ARG A 213 -39.97 -9.44 8.99
C ARG A 213 -40.90 -10.64 8.99
N SER A 214 -40.35 -11.82 8.73
CA SER A 214 -41.05 -13.07 9.00
C SER A 214 -40.99 -13.30 10.50
N ASN A 215 -42.15 -13.43 11.14
CA ASN A 215 -42.31 -13.76 12.57
C ASN A 215 -41.81 -15.19 12.84
N ASN A 216 -40.50 -15.41 12.74
CA ASN A 216 -39.90 -16.71 12.98
C ASN A 216 -39.14 -16.62 14.29
N ALA A 217 -39.77 -17.04 15.38
CA ALA A 217 -39.25 -16.96 16.75
C ALA A 217 -37.85 -17.58 16.91
N ILE A 218 -37.53 -18.57 16.09
CA ILE A 218 -36.20 -19.22 16.04
C ILE A 218 -35.13 -18.23 15.57
N ILE A 219 -35.45 -17.37 14.61
CA ILE A 219 -34.51 -16.37 14.07
C ILE A 219 -34.30 -15.24 15.10
N GLU A 220 -35.37 -14.77 15.76
CA GLU A 220 -35.24 -13.77 16.83
C GLU A 220 -34.41 -14.27 18.01
N GLU A 221 -34.63 -15.52 18.42
CA GLU A 221 -33.85 -16.13 19.51
C GLU A 221 -32.37 -16.32 19.11
N ALA A 222 -32.10 -16.70 17.86
CA ALA A 222 -30.73 -16.76 17.35
C ALA A 222 -30.03 -15.39 17.32
N TYR A 223 -30.74 -14.32 16.92
CA TYR A 223 -30.21 -12.96 16.96
C TYR A 223 -29.95 -12.48 18.39
N LYS A 224 -30.82 -12.85 19.33
CA LYS A 224 -30.65 -12.50 20.75
C LYS A 224 -29.42 -13.20 21.33
N GLN A 225 -29.29 -14.51 21.13
CA GLN A 225 -28.13 -15.29 21.59
C GLN A 225 -26.82 -14.77 21.00
N PHE A 226 -26.81 -14.40 19.72
CA PHE A 226 -25.62 -13.83 19.09
C PHE A 226 -25.22 -12.48 19.71
N ASN A 227 -26.18 -11.61 19.99
CA ASN A 227 -25.92 -10.31 20.62
C ASN A 227 -25.46 -10.45 22.07
N ASP A 228 -26.01 -11.41 22.82
CA ASP A 228 -25.59 -11.71 24.19
C ASP A 228 -24.13 -12.18 24.22
N VAL A 229 -23.73 -13.07 23.30
CA VAL A 229 -22.33 -13.51 23.16
C VAL A 229 -21.40 -12.34 22.81
N LEU A 230 -21.82 -11.44 21.90
CA LEU A 230 -21.04 -10.25 21.58
C LEU A 230 -20.88 -9.32 22.79
N HIS A 231 -21.90 -9.22 23.64
CA HIS A 231 -21.83 -8.45 24.87
C HIS A 231 -20.84 -9.05 25.88
N GLU A 232 -20.90 -10.36 26.09
CA GLU A 232 -19.94 -11.06 26.97
C GLU A 232 -18.50 -10.92 26.49
N CYS A 233 -18.25 -11.05 25.19
CA CYS A 233 -16.92 -10.85 24.60
C CYS A 233 -16.38 -9.44 24.89
N ARG A 234 -17.22 -8.40 24.80
CA ARG A 234 -16.83 -7.02 25.13
C ARG A 234 -16.52 -6.86 26.62
N LEU A 235 -17.31 -7.47 27.49
CA LEU A 235 -17.07 -7.43 28.94
C LEU A 235 -15.77 -8.14 29.32
N LEU A 236 -15.48 -9.30 28.73
CA LEU A 236 -14.23 -10.03 28.92
C LEU A 236 -13.04 -9.21 28.46
N ASN A 237 -13.13 -8.57 27.29
CA ASN A 237 -12.07 -7.70 26.78
C ASN A 237 -11.81 -6.49 27.71
N ASN A 238 -12.88 -5.89 28.24
CA ASN A 238 -12.77 -4.79 29.22
C ASN A 238 -12.15 -5.24 30.55
N ARG A 239 -12.49 -6.45 31.03
CA ARG A 239 -11.87 -7.03 32.23
C ARG A 239 -10.39 -7.33 32.00
N ALA A 240 -10.06 -7.92 30.85
CA ALA A 240 -8.67 -8.23 30.49
C ALA A 240 -7.82 -6.96 30.43
N THR A 241 -8.30 -5.92 29.73
CA THR A 241 -7.62 -4.61 29.69
C THR A 241 -7.49 -3.96 31.06
N HIS A 242 -8.50 -4.08 31.93
CA HIS A 242 -8.42 -3.58 33.30
C HIS A 242 -7.35 -4.31 34.12
N VAL A 243 -7.29 -5.65 34.04
CA VAL A 243 -6.29 -6.47 34.74
C VAL A 243 -4.89 -6.16 34.22
N ILE A 244 -4.71 -6.02 32.91
CA ILE A 244 -3.44 -5.62 32.29
C ILE A 244 -3.00 -4.24 32.83
N SER A 245 -3.90 -3.27 32.88
CA SER A 245 -3.58 -1.94 33.43
C SER A 245 -3.22 -1.98 34.92
N GLN A 246 -3.91 -2.81 35.71
CA GLN A 246 -3.59 -2.98 37.13
C GLN A 246 -2.24 -3.66 37.35
N THR A 247 -1.93 -4.71 36.59
CA THR A 247 -0.64 -5.41 36.70
C THR A 247 0.51 -4.51 36.26
N GLU A 248 0.34 -3.73 35.18
CA GLU A 248 1.31 -2.71 34.75
C GLU A 248 1.58 -1.66 35.84
N LYS A 249 0.51 -1.15 36.50
CA LYS A 249 0.65 -0.21 37.63
C LYS A 249 1.38 -0.85 38.82
N SER A 250 1.06 -2.09 39.17
CA SER A 250 1.71 -2.81 40.28
C SER A 250 3.19 -3.14 40.00
N MET A 251 3.51 -3.48 38.74
CA MET A 251 4.88 -3.71 38.27
C MET A 251 5.71 -2.43 38.24
N SER A 252 5.08 -1.30 37.93
CA SER A 252 5.69 0.04 38.00
C SER A 252 5.99 0.45 39.45
N LEU A 253 5.07 0.19 40.39
CA LEU A 253 5.26 0.45 41.82
C LEU A 253 6.37 -0.42 42.45
N LYS A 254 6.53 -1.67 42.03
CA LYS A 254 7.61 -2.55 42.50
C LYS A 254 9.02 -2.14 42.02
N LYS A 255 9.13 -1.27 41.02
CA LYS A 255 10.43 -0.76 40.51
C LYS A 255 10.92 0.51 41.23
N GLN A 256 10.19 1.04 42.22
CA GLN A 256 10.70 2.15 43.04
C GLN A 256 11.60 1.61 44.18
N PRO A 257 12.85 2.09 44.33
CA PRO A 257 13.75 1.63 45.39
C PRO A 257 13.23 2.05 46.76
N LYS A 258 13.24 1.12 47.72
CA LYS A 258 12.93 1.40 49.14
C LYS A 258 13.90 2.47 49.65
N GLN A 259 13.43 3.70 49.85
CA GLN A 259 14.09 4.65 50.74
C GLN A 259 13.89 4.14 52.17
N TYR A 260 14.93 3.55 52.75
CA TYR A 260 15.02 3.37 54.19
C TYR A 260 15.30 4.75 54.80
N ALA A 261 14.43 5.18 55.72
CA ALA A 261 14.63 6.37 56.53
C ALA A 261 15.22 5.97 57.89
N ILE A 262 16.23 6.76 58.29
CA ILE A 262 16.99 6.82 59.55
C ILE A 262 18.09 5.78 59.69
#